data_AF-I1C2J5-F1
#
_entry.id   AF-I1C2J5-F1
#
_cell.length_a   1.000
_cell.length_b   1.000
_cell.length_c   1.000
_cell.angle_alpha   90.00
_cell.angle_beta   90.00
_cell.angle_gamma   90.00
#
_symmetry.space_group_name_H-M   'P 1'
#
loop_
_entity.id
_entity.type
_entity.pdbx_description
1 polymer ?
#
loop_
_entity_poly.entity_id
_entity_poly.type
_entity_poly.pdbx_seq_one_letter_code
_entity_poly.pdbx_strand_id
1 'polypeptide(L)'
;MQLAEFPVDPMLAKILLSSKDYGCSHEIVTIAAMMSVQNVFLQPSKIPKEILFEARRRFWVEEGDTLTWINVYNAFINKGNKSAHEVP
;
A
#
# COMPACT_ATOMS: atom_id res chain seq x y z
N MET A 1 13.21 -7.97 -23.04
CA MET A 1 13.92 -8.22 -21.76
C MET A 1 13.49 -7.26 -20.64
N GLN A 2 12.31 -6.62 -20.73
CA GLN A 2 11.90 -5.57 -19.78
C GLN A 2 11.74 -6.06 -18.33
N LEU A 3 11.46 -7.34 -18.10
CA LEU A 3 11.29 -7.89 -16.75
C LEU A 3 12.60 -7.87 -15.92
N ALA A 4 13.75 -8.01 -16.58
CA ALA A 4 15.06 -8.05 -15.92
C ALA A 4 15.58 -6.66 -15.50
N GLU A 5 14.91 -5.59 -15.93
CA GLU A 5 15.29 -4.21 -15.60
C GLU A 5 14.68 -3.75 -14.26
N PHE A 6 13.68 -4.44 -13.74
CA PHE A 6 13.00 -4.06 -12.50
C PHE A 6 13.72 -4.62 -11.26
N PRO A 7 14.03 -3.79 -10.25
CA PRO A 7 14.65 -4.23 -9.00
C PRO A 7 13.61 -4.78 -8.01
N VAL A 8 12.68 -5.61 -8.49
CA VAL A 8 11.63 -6.23 -7.67
C VAL A 8 11.54 -7.72 -7.97
N ASP A 9 10.79 -8.46 -7.16
CA ASP A 9 10.58 -9.89 -7.39
C ASP A 9 10.03 -10.15 -8.82
N PRO A 10 10.53 -11.18 -9.55
CA PRO A 10 10.09 -11.47 -10.91
C PRO A 10 8.57 -11.60 -11.08
N MET A 11 7.86 -12.09 -10.06
CA MET A 11 6.40 -12.20 -10.08
C MET A 11 5.75 -10.82 -10.11
N LEU A 12 6.25 -9.90 -9.28
CA LEU A 12 5.76 -8.53 -9.19
C LEU A 12 6.10 -7.73 -10.45
N ALA A 13 7.30 -7.92 -11.00
CA ALA A 13 7.73 -7.32 -12.26
C ALA A 13 6.82 -7.74 -13.42
N LYS A 14 6.38 -9.01 -13.44
CA LYS A 14 5.43 -9.49 -14.46
C LYS A 14 4.06 -8.81 -14.33
N ILE A 15 3.55 -8.68 -13.11
CA ILE A 15 2.25 -8.05 -12.85
C ILE A 15 2.30 -6.56 -13.21
N LEU A 16 3.39 -5.87 -12.87
CA LEU A 16 3.63 -4.48 -13.25
C LEU A 16 3.63 -4.27 -14.76
N LEU A 17 4.32 -5.14 -15.52
CA LEU A 17 4.32 -5.05 -16.98
C LEU A 17 2.93 -5.31 -17.58
N SER A 18 2.21 -6.31 -17.08
CA SER A 18 0.85 -6.61 -17.55
C SER A 18 -0.16 -5.52 -17.20
N SER A 19 0.03 -4.80 -16.09
CA SER A 19 -0.91 -3.77 -15.62
C SER A 19 -1.22 -2.67 -16.64
N LYS A 20 -0.27 -2.40 -17.56
CA LYS A 20 -0.43 -1.42 -18.63
C LYS A 20 -1.59 -1.76 -19.54
N ASP A 21 -1.76 -3.05 -19.85
CA ASP A 21 -2.80 -3.52 -20.77
C ASP A 21 -4.19 -3.48 -20.13
N TYR A 22 -4.26 -3.47 -18.79
CA TYR A 22 -5.50 -3.37 -18.00
C TYR A 22 -5.80 -1.96 -17.49
N GLY A 23 -4.91 -0.99 -17.72
CA GLY A 23 -5.09 0.40 -17.27
C GLY A 23 -4.97 0.63 -15.76
N CYS A 24 -4.44 -0.34 -15.00
CA CYS A 24 -4.33 -0.27 -13.53
C CYS A 24 -2.88 -0.13 -13.03
N SER A 25 -2.01 0.50 -13.84
CA SER A 25 -0.59 0.60 -13.51
C SER A 25 -0.31 1.38 -12.23
N HIS A 26 -1.14 2.37 -11.89
CA HIS A 26 -0.95 3.17 -10.68
C HIS A 26 -1.18 2.32 -9.42
N GLU A 27 -2.29 1.59 -9.39
CA GLU A 27 -2.68 0.71 -8.29
C GLU A 27 -1.66 -0.42 -8.09
N ILE A 28 -1.20 -1.04 -9.18
CA ILE A 28 -0.22 -2.12 -9.12
C ILE A 28 1.15 -1.62 -8.65
N VAL A 29 1.60 -0.43 -9.06
CA VAL A 29 2.84 0.18 -8.54
C VAL A 29 2.72 0.45 -7.04
N THR A 30 1.56 0.95 -6.58
CA THR A 30 1.30 1.16 -5.16
C THR A 30 1.34 -0.15 -4.38
N ILE A 31 0.68 -1.20 -4.86
CA ILE A 31 0.74 -2.54 -4.23
C ILE A 31 2.19 -3.02 -4.19
N ALA A 32 2.93 -2.88 -5.29
CA ALA A 32 4.31 -3.32 -5.38
C ALA A 32 5.21 -2.62 -4.36
N ALA A 33 5.04 -1.30 -4.18
CA ALA A 33 5.73 -0.53 -3.15
C ALA A 33 5.36 -1.01 -1.73
N MET A 34 4.07 -1.22 -1.45
CA MET A 34 3.58 -1.68 -0.15
C MET A 34 4.04 -3.10 0.19
N MET A 35 4.20 -3.98 -0.79
CA MET A 35 4.74 -5.34 -0.59
C MET A 35 6.26 -5.37 -0.42
N SER A 36 6.98 -4.37 -0.94
CA SER A 36 8.44 -4.29 -0.85
C SER A 36 8.93 -3.80 0.50
N VAL A 37 8.07 -3.15 1.29
CA VAL A 37 8.37 -2.66 2.63
C VAL A 37 7.96 -3.67 3.70
N GLN A 38 8.58 -3.58 4.88
CA GLN A 38 8.16 -4.36 6.04
C GLN A 38 6.75 -3.95 6.53
N ASN A 39 6.23 -4.67 7.53
CA ASN A 39 4.91 -4.43 8.10
C ASN A 39 4.68 -2.95 8.45
N VAL A 40 3.76 -2.31 7.73
CA VAL A 40 3.39 -0.90 7.92
C VAL A 40 2.54 -0.66 9.16
N PHE A 41 1.98 -1.71 9.77
CA PHE A 41 1.20 -1.60 10.99
C PHE A 41 2.09 -1.75 12.22
N LEU A 42 2.28 -0.64 12.94
CA LEU A 42 3.01 -0.62 14.19
C LEU A 42 2.17 -1.21 15.33
N GLN A 43 2.81 -1.99 16.20
CA GLN A 43 2.21 -2.55 17.41
C GLN A 43 2.94 -2.06 18.67
N PRO A 44 2.68 -0.83 19.12
CA PRO A 44 3.28 -0.31 20.34
C PRO A 44 2.72 -1.01 21.58
N SER A 45 3.59 -1.39 22.52
CA SER A 45 3.21 -2.14 23.73
C SER A 45 2.26 -1.39 24.66
N LYS A 46 2.19 -0.05 24.55
CA LYS A 46 1.36 0.82 25.38
C LYS A 46 -0.10 0.89 24.91
N ILE A 47 -0.39 0.46 23.69
CA ILE A 47 -1.74 0.55 23.11
C ILE A 47 -2.38 -0.86 23.12
N PRO A 48 -3.59 -1.02 23.68
CA PRO A 48 -4.33 -2.27 23.62
C PRO A 48 -4.46 -2.78 22.18
N LYS A 49 -4.25 -4.10 21.99
CA LYS A 49 -4.32 -4.73 20.66
C LYS A 49 -5.68 -4.50 19.98
N GLU A 50 -6.76 -4.48 20.75
CA GLU A 50 -8.13 -4.26 20.26
C GLU A 50 -8.28 -2.93 19.53
N ILE A 51 -7.73 -1.84 20.08
CA ILE A 51 -7.77 -0.50 19.46
C ILE A 51 -6.97 -0.49 18.15
N LEU A 52 -5.83 -1.17 18.12
CA LEU A 52 -5.01 -1.30 16.90
C LEU A 52 -5.75 -2.12 15.82
N PHE A 53 -6.43 -3.19 16.20
CA PHE A 53 -7.24 -3.99 15.28
C PHE A 53 -8.43 -3.22 14.75
N GLU A 54 -9.11 -2.44 15.58
CA GLU A 54 -10.21 -1.58 15.14
C GLU A 54 -9.72 -0.54 14.13
N ALA A 55 -8.57 0.10 14.39
CA ALA A 55 -7.96 1.04 13.47
C ALA A 55 -7.57 0.38 12.13
N ARG A 56 -7.03 -0.85 12.15
CA ARG A 56 -6.71 -1.63 10.94
C ARG A 56 -7.98 -1.98 10.16
N ARG A 57 -9.06 -2.35 10.86
CA ARG A 57 -10.33 -2.77 10.26
C ARG A 57 -10.96 -1.68 9.38
N ARG A 58 -10.67 -0.40 9.65
CA ARG A 58 -11.14 0.73 8.83
C ARG A 58 -10.58 0.76 7.41
N PHE A 59 -9.46 0.07 7.16
CA PHE A 59 -8.84 -0.01 5.83
C PHE A 59 -9.12 -1.35 5.15
N TRP A 60 -9.66 -2.32 5.89
CA TRP A 60 -9.91 -3.66 5.40
C TRP A 60 -11.06 -3.67 4.39
N VAL A 61 -10.91 -4.51 3.38
CA VAL A 61 -11.91 -4.75 2.34
C VAL A 61 -12.10 -6.25 2.15
N GLU A 62 -13.33 -6.66 1.88
CA GLU A 62 -13.70 -8.08 1.76
C GLU A 62 -13.08 -8.73 0.52
N GLU A 63 -12.78 -7.93 -0.50
CA GLU A 63 -12.21 -8.33 -1.78
C GLU A 63 -10.73 -8.74 -1.66
N GLY A 64 -10.04 -8.38 -0.57
CA GLY A 64 -8.73 -8.92 -0.22
C GLY A 64 -7.68 -7.93 0.28
N ASP A 65 -6.51 -8.48 0.64
CA ASP A 65 -5.44 -7.75 1.29
C ASP A 65 -4.71 -6.76 0.36
N THR A 66 -4.63 -7.03 -0.94
CA THR A 66 -3.98 -6.13 -1.91
C THR A 66 -4.73 -4.81 -2.04
N LEU A 67 -6.06 -4.85 -2.05
CA LEU A 67 -6.91 -3.67 -2.07
C LEU A 67 -6.88 -2.93 -0.72
N THR A 68 -6.75 -3.66 0.39
CA THR A 68 -6.48 -3.07 1.71
C THR A 68 -5.20 -2.21 1.67
N TRP A 69 -4.12 -2.67 1.02
CA TRP A 69 -2.89 -1.90 0.90
C TRP A 69 -3.05 -0.59 0.12
N ILE A 70 -3.85 -0.60 -0.95
CA ILE A 70 -4.17 0.62 -1.70
C ILE A 70 -4.91 1.62 -0.82
N ASN A 71 -5.88 1.16 -0.03
CA ASN A 71 -6.62 2.03 0.89
C ASN A 71 -5.72 2.65 1.97
N VAL A 72 -4.79 1.87 2.53
CA VAL A 72 -3.80 2.37 3.49
C VAL A 72 -2.91 3.43 2.84
N TYR A 73 -2.38 3.18 1.65
CA TYR A 73 -1.53 4.13 0.94
C TYR A 73 -2.28 5.43 0.60
N ASN A 74 -3.48 5.32 0.05
CA ASN A 74 -4.31 6.48 -0.30
C ASN A 74 -4.66 7.31 0.94
N ALA A 75 -4.99 6.67 2.07
CA ALA A 75 -5.23 7.36 3.33
C ALA A 75 -3.98 8.06 3.87
N PHE A 76 -2.79 7.46 3.68
CA PHE A 76 -1.52 8.05 4.07
C PHE A 76 -1.21 9.31 3.24
N ILE A 77 -1.28 9.22 1.91
CA ILE A 77 -1.02 10.37 1.02
C ILE A 77 -2.05 11.48 1.23
N ASN A 78 -3.34 11.14 1.35
CA ASN A 78 -4.40 12.14 1.56
C ASN A 78 -4.28 12.86 2.91
N LYS A 79 -3.74 12.21 3.95
CA LYS A 79 -3.44 12.87 5.23
C LYS A 79 -2.12 13.65 5.16
N GLY A 80 -1.09 13.11 4.51
CA GLY A 80 0.19 13.80 4.30
C GLY A 80 0.03 15.13 3.55
N ASN A 81 -0.89 15.18 2.57
CA ASN A 81 -1.21 16.41 1.84
C ASN A 81 -1.95 17.46 2.69
N LYS A 82 -2.66 17.06 3.76
CA LYS A 82 -3.26 18.01 4.70
C LYS A 82 -2.22 18.61 5.65
N SER A 83 -1.22 17.83 6.03
CA SER A 83 -0.07 18.33 6.81
C SER A 83 0.90 19.21 5.99
N ALA A 84 0.80 19.20 4.66
CA ALA A 84 1.58 20.07 3.77
C ALA A 84 0.91 21.43 3.45
N HIS A 85 -0.30 21.69 3.97
CA HIS A 85 -0.99 22.99 3.88
C HIS A 85 -1.27 23.64 5.24
N GLU A 86 -0.79 23.04 6.33
CA GLU A 86 -0.69 23.66 7.66
C GLU A 86 0.77 23.70 8.09
N VAL A 87 1.53 24.60 7.46
CA VAL A 87 2.77 25.13 8.00
C VAL A 87 2.47 26.59 8.36
N PRO A 88 2.42 26.99 9.63
CA PRO A 88 2.52 28.41 9.99
C PRO A 88 3.88 28.98 9.60
#